data_AF-A0A7C9PRV6-F1
#
_entry.id   AF-A0A7C9PRV6-F1
#
_cell.length_a   1.000
_cell.length_b   1.000
_cell.length_c   1.000
_cell.angle_alpha   90.00
_cell.angle_beta   90.00
_cell.angle_gamma   90.00
#
_symmetry.space_group_name_H-M   'P 1'
#
loop_
_entity.id
_entity.type
_entity.pdbx_description
1 polymer ?
#
loop_
_entity_poly.entity_id
_entity_poly.type
_entity_poly.pdbx_seq_one_letter_code
_entity_poly.pdbx_strand_id
1 'polypeptide(L)'
;MVRLLVLVEGETEETFVNELLAPHLSKKGFIAVSAKFMGNARKRDRRRGIKRWPGVREEIIRHLNTDKNLYVSTMVDYYALPGGEENPNAWPGRFQAISLNFDEKAQHIEAELQQDIATYSPQLFKKQRFIPYIMMHEFEGLLFSDCDELARSIAREASISYLKPVGIYVP
;
A
#
# COMPACT_ATOMS: atom_id res chain seq x y z
N MET A 1 -12.03 -17.22 10.27
CA MET A 1 -12.65 -16.01 9.69
C MET A 1 -11.55 -15.01 9.38
N VAL A 2 -11.48 -14.49 8.16
CA VAL A 2 -10.29 -13.80 7.64
C VAL A 2 -10.34 -12.29 7.90
N ARG A 3 -9.24 -11.74 8.42
CA ARG A 3 -9.06 -10.31 8.68
C ARG A 3 -7.94 -9.75 7.80
N LEU A 4 -8.04 -8.49 7.40
CA LEU A 4 -7.02 -7.78 6.64
C LEU A 4 -6.54 -6.54 7.41
N LEU A 5 -5.23 -6.45 7.63
CA LEU A 5 -4.56 -5.25 8.10
C LEU A 5 -3.79 -4.63 6.94
N VAL A 6 -4.11 -3.39 6.58
CA VAL A 6 -3.37 -2.64 5.57
C VAL A 6 -2.44 -1.67 6.28
N LEU A 7 -1.14 -1.80 6.02
CA LEU A 7 -0.16 -0.84 6.51
C LEU A 7 -0.05 0.32 5.53
N VAL A 8 -0.24 1.54 6.02
CA VAL A 8 -0.31 2.77 5.20
C VAL A 8 0.70 3.81 5.66
N GLU A 9 1.02 4.76 4.78
CA GLU A 9 1.92 5.87 5.09
C GLU A 9 1.22 7.05 5.79
N GLY A 10 0.05 7.47 5.26
CA GLY A 10 -0.62 8.72 5.59
C GLY A 10 -2.06 8.58 6.05
N GLU A 11 -2.60 9.69 6.56
CA GLU A 11 -3.98 9.81 7.07
C GLU A 11 -5.00 9.64 5.95
N THR A 12 -4.65 10.07 4.74
CA THR A 12 -5.48 9.95 3.56
C THR A 12 -5.72 8.48 3.20
N GLU A 13 -4.65 7.68 3.11
CA GLU A 13 -4.74 6.25 2.81
C GLU A 13 -5.41 5.48 3.95
N GLU A 14 -5.18 5.87 5.21
CA GLU A 14 -5.89 5.29 6.35
C GLU A 14 -7.40 5.47 6.23
N THR A 15 -7.83 6.70 5.94
CA THR A 15 -9.24 7.04 5.75
C THR A 15 -9.82 6.28 4.57
N PHE A 16 -9.12 6.25 3.44
CA PHE A 16 -9.53 5.50 2.26
C PHE A 16 -9.73 4.00 2.54
N VAL A 17 -8.79 3.36 3.24
CA VAL A 17 -8.91 1.94 3.59
C VAL A 17 -10.12 1.71 4.49
N ASN A 18 -10.28 2.52 5.54
CA ASN A 18 -11.30 2.30 6.55
C ASN A 18 -12.71 2.66 6.06
N GLU A 19 -12.86 3.72 5.26
CA GLU A 19 -14.16 4.23 4.83
C GLU A 19 -14.61 3.67 3.48
N LEU A 20 -13.69 3.37 2.57
CA LEU A 20 -14.03 2.90 1.22
C LEU A 20 -13.69 1.42 1.00
N LEU A 21 -12.44 1.02 1.22
CA LEU A 21 -12.03 -0.36 0.94
C LEU A 21 -12.63 -1.36 1.92
N ALA A 22 -12.73 -1.03 3.21
CA ALA A 22 -13.23 -1.96 4.21
C ALA A 22 -14.68 -2.40 3.92
N PRO A 23 -15.65 -1.50 3.68
CA PRO A 23 -17.00 -1.90 3.29
C PRO A 23 -17.03 -2.70 1.99
N HIS A 24 -16.18 -2.38 1.01
CA HIS A 24 -16.09 -3.12 -0.25
C HIS A 24 -15.61 -4.56 -0.03
N LEU A 25 -14.50 -4.73 0.70
CA LEU A 25 -13.88 -6.03 0.95
C LEU A 25 -14.67 -6.88 1.94
N SER A 26 -15.44 -6.27 2.85
CA SER A 26 -16.36 -7.02 3.69
C SER A 26 -17.41 -7.78 2.88
N LYS A 27 -17.90 -7.20 1.79
CA LYS A 27 -18.80 -7.88 0.84
C LYS A 27 -18.12 -9.02 0.07
N LYS A 28 -16.78 -9.07 0.07
CA LYS A 28 -15.96 -10.10 -0.56
C LYS A 28 -15.48 -11.20 0.41
N GLY A 29 -15.94 -11.17 1.67
CA GLY A 29 -15.71 -12.25 2.64
C GLY A 29 -14.70 -11.93 3.76
N PHE A 30 -14.13 -10.72 3.80
CA PHE A 30 -13.34 -10.27 4.94
C PHE A 30 -14.24 -9.86 6.10
N ILE A 31 -14.02 -10.42 7.30
CA ILE A 31 -14.85 -10.07 8.47
C ILE A 31 -14.43 -8.74 9.10
N ALA A 32 -13.20 -8.31 8.86
CA ALA A 32 -12.70 -7.00 9.26
C ALA A 32 -11.55 -6.60 8.34
N VAL A 33 -11.56 -5.33 7.95
CA VAL A 33 -10.46 -4.67 7.24
C VAL A 33 -10.15 -3.39 7.99
N SER A 34 -8.88 -3.13 8.25
CA SER A 34 -8.44 -1.93 8.97
C SER A 34 -7.10 -1.44 8.43
N ALA A 35 -6.91 -0.13 8.40
CA ALA A 35 -5.60 0.47 8.18
C ALA A 35 -4.83 0.71 9.49
N LYS A 36 -3.51 0.75 9.37
CA LYS A 36 -2.61 1.20 10.42
C LYS A 36 -1.38 1.90 9.83
N PHE A 37 -1.00 3.03 10.43
CA PHE A 37 0.24 3.71 10.09
C PHE A 37 1.49 2.84 10.24
N MET A 38 2.37 2.94 9.25
CA MET A 38 3.75 2.48 9.33
C MET A 38 4.59 3.47 10.15
N GLY A 39 4.51 3.40 11.48
CA GLY A 39 5.31 4.27 12.34
C GLY A 39 4.79 4.44 13.75
N ASN A 40 5.59 5.08 14.60
CA ASN A 40 5.15 5.47 15.94
C ASN A 40 4.32 6.74 15.85
N ALA A 41 3.01 6.63 16.10
CA ALA A 41 2.07 7.76 16.20
C ALA A 41 2.56 8.89 17.14
N ARG A 42 3.42 8.56 18.13
CA ARG A 42 4.02 9.52 19.08
C ARG A 42 5.08 10.46 18.48
N LYS A 43 5.54 10.25 17.25
CA LYS A 43 6.50 11.12 16.53
C LYS A 43 5.86 11.83 15.34
N ARG A 44 4.59 12.25 15.50
CA ARG A 44 3.80 13.01 14.52
C ARG A 44 4.50 14.28 13.99
N ASP A 45 5.51 14.78 14.69
CA ASP A 45 5.97 16.15 14.52
C ASP A 45 7.25 16.35 13.68
N ARG A 46 8.06 15.31 13.32
CA ARG A 46 9.40 15.61 12.75
C ARG A 46 9.96 14.78 11.60
N ARG A 47 9.32 13.71 11.10
CA ARG A 47 9.82 13.01 9.89
C ARG A 47 8.67 12.40 9.08
N ARG A 48 8.22 13.15 8.05
CA ARG A 48 7.35 12.66 6.97
C ARG A 48 8.19 11.75 6.07
N GLY A 49 8.15 10.45 6.29
CA GLY A 49 8.84 9.52 5.42
C GLY A 49 8.57 8.08 5.80
N ILE A 50 8.48 7.23 4.78
CA ILE A 50 8.21 5.80 4.94
C ILE A 50 9.20 5.17 5.93
N LYS A 51 8.65 4.33 6.82
CA LYS A 51 9.43 3.58 7.82
C LYS A 51 10.45 2.69 7.11
N ARG A 52 11.62 2.60 7.73
CA ARG A 52 12.71 1.71 7.34
C ARG A 52 12.21 0.28 7.30
N TRP A 53 12.53 -0.46 6.24
CA TRP A 53 11.99 -1.81 6.02
C TRP A 53 12.19 -2.77 7.20
N PRO A 54 13.35 -2.84 7.89
CA PRO A 54 13.52 -3.77 9.02
C PRO A 54 12.44 -3.60 10.10
N GLY A 55 12.05 -2.36 10.40
CA GLY A 55 11.00 -2.10 11.38
C GLY A 55 9.60 -2.39 10.87
N VAL A 56 9.35 -2.29 9.56
CA VAL A 56 8.07 -2.69 8.92
C VAL A 56 7.95 -4.21 8.93
N ARG A 57 9.01 -4.92 8.53
CA ARG A 57 9.11 -6.39 8.59
C ARG A 57 8.80 -6.93 9.98
N GLU A 58 9.47 -6.43 11.01
CA GLU A 58 9.25 -6.87 12.40
C GLU A 58 7.79 -6.71 12.82
N GLU A 59 7.16 -5.63 12.37
CA GLU A 59 5.76 -5.36 12.62
C GLU A 59 4.82 -6.32 11.89
N ILE A 60 5.07 -6.59 10.60
CA ILE A 60 4.32 -7.56 9.81
C ILE A 60 4.41 -8.95 10.46
N ILE A 61 5.64 -9.41 10.74
CA ILE A 61 5.88 -10.74 11.33
C ILE A 61 5.19 -10.86 12.68
N ARG A 62 5.29 -9.84 13.54
CA ARG A 62 4.61 -9.82 14.83
C ARG A 62 3.11 -9.96 14.68
N HIS A 63 2.47 -9.16 13.82
CA HIS A 63 1.01 -9.24 13.60
C HIS A 63 0.58 -10.61 13.08
N LEU A 64 1.29 -11.13 12.08
CA LEU A 64 0.99 -12.44 11.48
C LEU A 64 1.20 -13.61 12.45
N ASN A 65 2.13 -13.49 13.40
CA ASN A 65 2.36 -14.50 14.44
C ASN A 65 1.30 -14.46 15.54
N THR A 66 0.87 -13.25 15.94
CA THR A 66 -0.18 -13.08 16.96
C THR A 66 -1.53 -13.60 16.48
N ASP A 67 -1.84 -13.41 15.20
CA ASP A 67 -3.15 -13.76 14.65
C ASP A 67 -3.03 -14.66 13.41
N LYS A 68 -3.44 -15.93 13.57
CA LYS A 68 -3.37 -16.95 12.51
C LYS A 68 -4.34 -16.70 11.36
N ASN A 69 -5.38 -15.89 11.56
CA ASN A 69 -6.39 -15.57 10.54
C ASN A 69 -6.22 -14.16 9.96
N LEU A 70 -5.13 -13.47 10.31
CA LEU A 70 -4.79 -12.17 9.76
C LEU A 70 -3.99 -12.32 8.46
N TYR A 71 -4.34 -11.49 7.50
CA TYR A 71 -3.57 -11.12 6.34
C TYR A 71 -3.06 -9.69 6.52
N VAL A 72 -1.85 -9.43 6.02
CA VAL A 72 -1.26 -8.10 6.04
C VAL A 72 -0.98 -7.67 4.60
N SER A 73 -1.39 -6.47 4.25
CA SER A 73 -1.02 -5.79 3.01
C SER A 73 -0.28 -4.50 3.32
N THR A 74 0.37 -3.93 2.31
CA THR A 74 0.83 -2.54 2.34
C THR A 74 0.00 -1.70 1.38
N MET A 75 0.04 -0.39 1.53
CA MET A 75 -0.39 0.58 0.53
C MET A 75 0.54 1.78 0.72
N VAL A 76 1.67 1.74 0.00
CA VAL A 76 2.79 2.66 0.16
C VAL A 76 3.24 3.18 -1.18
N ASP A 77 3.58 4.46 -1.23
CA ASP A 77 4.09 5.10 -2.44
C ASP A 77 5.50 4.60 -2.77
N TYR A 78 5.68 4.16 -4.02
CA TYR A 78 6.96 3.75 -4.59
C TYR A 78 8.05 4.84 -4.46
N TYR A 79 7.68 6.10 -4.70
CA TYR A 79 8.62 7.22 -4.80
C TYR A 79 9.16 7.65 -3.43
N ALA A 80 8.37 7.45 -2.37
CA ALA A 80 8.80 7.66 -1.00
C ALA A 80 9.62 6.50 -0.39
N LEU A 81 9.73 5.33 -1.06
CA LEU A 81 10.47 4.18 -0.51
C LEU A 81 11.98 4.46 -0.41
N PRO A 82 12.59 4.27 0.78
CA PRO A 82 14.04 4.28 0.92
C PRO A 82 14.70 3.24 0.01
N GLY A 83 15.61 3.68 -0.87
CA GLY A 83 16.45 2.83 -1.71
C GLY A 83 17.93 2.91 -1.35
N GLY A 84 18.77 2.28 -2.18
CA GLY A 84 20.23 2.28 -2.07
C GLY A 84 20.79 0.89 -1.75
N GLU A 85 21.81 0.48 -2.50
CA GLU A 85 22.43 -0.84 -2.42
C GLU A 85 23.00 -1.15 -1.02
N GLU A 86 23.68 -0.18 -0.41
CA GLU A 86 24.28 -0.31 0.91
C GLU A 86 23.46 0.34 2.02
N ASN A 87 22.21 0.72 1.75
CA ASN A 87 21.36 1.37 2.75
C ASN A 87 20.68 0.31 3.62
N PRO A 88 21.04 0.16 4.91
CA PRO A 88 20.42 -0.84 5.80
C PRO A 88 18.95 -0.55 6.10
N ASN A 89 18.46 0.62 5.69
CA ASN A 89 17.08 1.04 5.86
C ASN A 89 16.24 0.85 4.59
N ALA A 90 16.86 0.42 3.48
CA ALA A 90 16.21 0.31 2.18
C ALA A 90 15.14 -0.77 2.17
N TRP A 91 14.15 -0.57 1.32
CA TRP A 91 13.17 -1.59 0.98
C TRP A 91 13.78 -2.57 -0.04
N PRO A 92 13.65 -3.89 0.19
CA PRO A 92 14.07 -4.93 -0.75
C PRO A 92 13.59 -4.64 -2.18
N GLY A 93 14.47 -4.85 -3.16
CA GLY A 93 14.19 -4.59 -4.58
C GLY A 93 14.17 -3.11 -5.00
N ARG A 94 14.14 -2.15 -4.08
CA ARG A 94 13.97 -0.73 -4.44
C ARG A 94 15.13 -0.14 -5.24
N PHE A 95 16.36 -0.62 -5.00
CA PHE A 95 17.54 -0.19 -5.75
C PHE A 95 17.51 -0.76 -7.18
N GLN A 96 17.24 -2.06 -7.32
CA GLN A 96 17.15 -2.77 -8.59
C GLN A 96 16.01 -2.25 -9.46
N ALA A 97 14.87 -1.90 -8.84
CA ALA A 97 13.69 -1.36 -9.53
C ALA A 97 13.95 -0.05 -10.29
N ILE A 98 15.03 0.67 -9.99
CA ILE A 98 15.39 1.89 -10.74
C ILE A 98 15.62 1.57 -12.22
N SER A 99 16.21 0.41 -12.52
CA SER A 99 16.59 -0.01 -13.86
C SER A 99 15.51 -0.82 -14.60
N LEU A 100 14.36 -1.09 -13.97
CA LEU A 100 13.26 -1.85 -14.57
C LEU A 100 12.29 -0.94 -15.33
N ASN A 101 11.49 -1.53 -16.23
CA ASN A 101 10.40 -0.80 -16.86
C ASN A 101 9.33 -0.47 -15.82
N PHE A 102 8.57 0.62 -16.04
CA PHE A 102 7.58 1.12 -15.08
C PHE A 102 6.62 0.03 -14.58
N ASP A 103 6.06 -0.77 -15.50
CA ASP A 103 5.08 -1.82 -15.20
C ASP A 103 5.65 -3.01 -14.40
N GLU A 104 6.97 -3.13 -14.32
CA GLU A 104 7.65 -4.23 -13.64
C GLU A 104 8.10 -3.86 -12.22
N LYS A 105 8.14 -2.55 -11.90
CA LYS A 105 8.73 -2.03 -10.65
C LYS A 105 7.99 -2.50 -9.41
N ALA A 106 6.67 -2.36 -9.39
CA ALA A 106 5.85 -2.78 -8.25
C ALA A 106 5.98 -4.28 -8.03
N GLN A 107 5.74 -5.08 -9.07
CA GLN A 107 5.80 -6.53 -8.98
C GLN A 107 7.18 -7.02 -8.50
N HIS A 108 8.26 -6.40 -8.98
CA HIS A 108 9.61 -6.72 -8.52
C HIS A 108 9.78 -6.45 -7.03
N ILE A 109 9.43 -5.25 -6.56
CA ILE A 109 9.55 -4.90 -5.14
C ILE A 109 8.66 -5.82 -4.30
N GLU A 110 7.40 -6.02 -4.68
CA GLU A 110 6.46 -6.90 -3.97
C GLU A 110 7.01 -8.31 -3.79
N ALA A 111 7.61 -8.88 -4.84
CA ALA A 111 8.27 -10.19 -4.77
C ALA A 111 9.46 -10.19 -3.80
N GLU A 112 10.32 -9.17 -3.85
CA GLU A 112 11.47 -9.02 -2.96
C GLU A 112 11.05 -8.86 -1.49
N LEU A 113 9.96 -8.13 -1.21
CA LEU A 113 9.41 -8.01 0.14
C LEU A 113 8.88 -9.35 0.67
N GLN A 114 8.20 -10.12 -0.19
CA GLN A 114 7.75 -11.46 0.18
C GLN A 114 8.93 -12.39 0.47
N GLN A 115 9.98 -12.33 -0.35
CA GLN A 115 11.18 -13.14 -0.20
C GLN A 115 11.98 -12.77 1.06
N ASP A 116 12.07 -11.48 1.41
CA ASP A 116 12.67 -11.05 2.66
C ASP A 116 11.87 -11.58 3.85
N ILE A 117 10.54 -11.47 3.85
CA ILE A 117 9.69 -12.08 4.89
C ILE A 117 9.88 -13.60 4.98
N ALA A 118 10.04 -14.29 3.85
CA ALA A 118 10.31 -15.72 3.81
C ALA A 118 11.62 -16.09 4.51
N THR A 119 12.63 -15.25 4.39
CA THR A 119 13.95 -15.46 5.00
C THR A 119 13.86 -15.41 6.53
N TYR A 120 13.09 -14.48 7.10
CA TYR A 120 12.94 -14.33 8.55
C TYR A 120 11.81 -15.19 9.14
N SER A 121 10.83 -15.60 8.32
CA SER A 121 9.71 -16.42 8.76
C SER A 121 9.17 -17.34 7.65
N PRO A 122 9.87 -18.45 7.34
CA PRO A 122 9.49 -19.38 6.27
C PRO A 122 8.05 -19.92 6.39
N GLN A 123 7.59 -20.12 7.63
CA GLN A 123 6.24 -20.58 7.93
C GLN A 123 5.15 -19.56 7.59
N LEU A 124 5.46 -18.26 7.65
CA LEU A 124 4.53 -17.21 7.27
C LEU A 124 4.42 -17.10 5.75
N PHE A 125 5.56 -17.20 5.06
CA PHE A 125 5.61 -17.20 3.60
C PHE A 125 4.81 -18.35 2.98
N LYS A 126 4.95 -19.58 3.50
CA LYS A 126 4.16 -20.74 3.05
C LYS A 126 2.65 -20.53 3.12
N LYS A 127 2.17 -19.70 4.05
CA LYS A 127 0.75 -19.41 4.22
C LYS A 127 0.25 -18.27 3.33
N GLN A 128 1.16 -17.58 2.62
CA GLN A 128 0.85 -16.46 1.71
C GLN A 128 -0.04 -15.39 2.36
N ARG A 129 0.21 -15.11 3.64
CA ARG A 129 -0.60 -14.13 4.43
C ARG A 129 -0.06 -12.71 4.37
N PHE A 130 1.08 -12.51 3.72
CA PHE A 130 1.61 -11.19 3.41
C PHE A 130 1.46 -10.93 1.91
N ILE A 131 0.65 -9.93 1.56
CA ILE A 131 0.33 -9.55 0.20
C ILE A 131 0.76 -8.10 0.05
N PRO A 132 2.04 -7.81 -0.25
CA PRO A 132 2.48 -6.43 -0.41
C PRO A 132 1.78 -5.80 -1.60
N TYR A 133 1.50 -4.51 -1.50
CA TYR A 133 1.03 -3.67 -2.59
C TYR A 133 1.78 -2.35 -2.56
N ILE A 134 2.40 -2.02 -3.70
CA ILE A 134 3.16 -0.80 -3.94
C ILE A 134 2.37 0.09 -4.89
N MET A 135 2.11 1.32 -4.48
CA MET A 135 1.45 2.33 -5.32
C MET A 135 2.47 2.94 -6.26
N MET A 136 2.33 2.67 -7.55
CA MET A 136 3.14 3.27 -8.62
C MET A 136 2.59 4.61 -9.11
N HIS A 137 1.30 4.85 -8.87
CA HIS A 137 0.63 6.10 -9.15
C HIS A 137 0.31 6.80 -7.83
N GLU A 138 0.37 8.13 -7.85
CA GLU A 138 -0.04 8.96 -6.72
C GLU A 138 -1.49 8.65 -6.31
N PHE A 139 -1.78 8.72 -5.01
CA PHE A 139 -3.10 8.42 -4.47
C PHE A 139 -4.21 9.26 -5.12
N GLU A 140 -3.93 10.53 -5.39
CA GLU A 140 -4.81 11.47 -6.07
C GLU A 140 -5.19 11.02 -7.49
N GLY A 141 -4.41 10.12 -8.11
CA GLY A 141 -4.76 9.47 -9.37
C GLY A 141 -6.10 8.75 -9.32
N LEU A 142 -6.52 8.26 -8.15
CA LEU A 142 -7.83 7.63 -7.94
C LEU A 142 -9.00 8.59 -8.20
N LEU A 143 -8.80 9.90 -8.10
CA LEU A 143 -9.84 10.89 -8.43
C LEU A 143 -10.25 10.81 -9.90
N PHE A 144 -9.36 10.34 -10.78
CA PHE A 144 -9.62 10.19 -12.22
C PHE A 144 -10.18 8.81 -12.59
N SER A 145 -10.51 7.97 -11.59
CA SER A 145 -11.21 6.71 -11.83
C SER A 145 -12.65 6.91 -12.29
N ASP A 146 -13.28 8.01 -11.86
CA ASP A 146 -14.58 8.47 -12.36
C ASP A 146 -14.55 10.00 -12.50
N CYS A 147 -14.13 10.46 -13.67
CA CYS A 147 -14.05 11.89 -13.98
C CYS A 147 -15.40 12.61 -13.93
N ASP A 148 -16.51 11.91 -14.22
CA ASP A 148 -17.84 12.50 -14.20
C ASP A 148 -18.27 12.73 -12.74
N GLU A 149 -18.04 11.76 -11.86
CA GLU A 149 -18.30 11.89 -10.43
C GLU A 149 -17.38 12.91 -9.76
N LEU A 150 -16.10 12.96 -10.14
CA LEU A 150 -15.19 14.01 -9.71
C LEU A 150 -15.75 15.40 -10.10
N ALA A 151 -16.14 15.59 -11.36
CA ALA A 151 -16.67 16.87 -11.83
C ALA A 151 -17.97 17.28 -11.11
N ARG A 152 -18.85 16.32 -10.81
CA ARG A 152 -20.07 16.53 -10.01
C ARG A 152 -19.73 16.94 -8.57
N SER A 153 -18.82 16.21 -7.91
CA SER A 153 -18.46 16.44 -6.49
C SER A 153 -17.79 17.80 -6.25
N ILE A 154 -17.03 18.32 -7.22
CA ILE A 154 -16.39 19.65 -7.12
C ILE A 154 -17.26 20.80 -7.63
N ALA A 155 -18.55 20.55 -7.91
CA ALA A 155 -19.56 21.54 -8.32
C ALA A 155 -19.15 22.42 -9.50
N ARG A 156 -18.43 21.84 -10.49
CA ARG A 156 -18.12 22.49 -11.76
C ARG A 156 -18.68 21.68 -12.91
N GLU A 157 -19.99 21.78 -13.15
CA GLU A 157 -20.66 21.13 -14.30
C GLU A 157 -19.98 21.47 -15.64
N ALA A 158 -19.42 22.69 -15.78
CA ALA A 158 -18.69 23.12 -16.96
C ALA A 158 -17.31 22.44 -17.17
N SER A 159 -16.79 21.69 -16.20
CA SER A 159 -15.49 21.02 -16.27
C SER A 159 -15.57 19.56 -16.76
N ILE A 160 -16.77 18.99 -16.87
CA ILE A 160 -17.00 17.59 -17.29
C ILE A 160 -16.36 17.30 -18.65
N SER A 161 -16.49 18.22 -19.63
CA SER A 161 -15.92 18.05 -20.97
C SER A 161 -14.39 18.03 -20.99
N TYR A 162 -13.73 18.69 -20.03
CA TYR A 162 -12.27 18.79 -19.95
C TYR A 162 -11.61 17.60 -19.25
N LEU A 163 -12.35 16.88 -18.40
CA LEU A 163 -11.82 15.73 -17.65
C LEU A 163 -12.02 14.38 -18.38
N LYS A 164 -12.95 14.31 -19.34
CA LYS A 164 -13.18 13.10 -20.16
C LYS A 164 -11.94 12.54 -20.89
N PRO A 165 -10.99 13.34 -21.40
CA PRO A 165 -9.78 12.82 -22.03
C PRO A 165 -8.74 12.27 -21.05
N VAL A 166 -8.88 12.55 -19.75
CA VAL A 166 -7.89 12.23 -18.69
C VAL A 166 -8.21 10.92 -17.97
N GLY A 167 -9.41 10.36 -18.20
CA GLY A 167 -9.86 9.14 -17.52
C GLY A 167 -8.90 7.97 -17.74
N ILE A 168 -8.46 7.36 -16.65
CA ILE A 168 -7.73 6.10 -16.68
C ILE A 168 -8.73 5.05 -17.15
N TYR A 169 -8.63 4.62 -18.41
CA TYR A 169 -9.35 3.44 -18.89
C TYR A 169 -8.80 2.23 -18.14
N VAL A 170 -9.46 1.85 -17.05
CA VAL A 170 -9.24 0.56 -16.41
C VAL A 170 -9.87 -0.49 -17.32
N PRO A 171 -9.12 -1.49 -17.81
CA PRO A 171 -9.64 -2.53 -18.70
C PRO A 171 -10.68 -3.44 -18.04
#